data_AF-A0A5K4F5T9-F1
#
_entry.id   AF-A0A5K4F5T9-F1
#
_cell.length_a   1.000
_cell.length_b   1.000
_cell.length_c   1.000
_cell.angle_alpha   90.00
_cell.angle_beta   90.00
_cell.angle_gamma   90.00
#
_symmetry.space_group_name_H-M   'P 1'
#
loop_
_entity.id
_entity.type
_entity.pdbx_description
1 polymer ?
#
loop_
_entity_poly.entity_id
_entity_poly.type
_entity_poly.pdbx_seq_one_letter_code
_entity_poly.pdbx_strand_id
1 'polypeptide(L)'
;MRNQSTLAENVVIIEPGSFHLRIGRAVEILPKRFPHCIARKPKPNVPPCVEPIISRQKAACNSSSLQESVNTIRSYVNTLFNLSYLPESNGLPAVTPSRLEHTEIEDTKLFEWESNTPSGQEFYALNDAFNRGLKDGYHINWPMRYGFLSTSANYTAVLQDLEDIWSTALEKHVGIPRSNLSNYRAILVISDVYKRNEIRYLVHLLLNRLKFGRVFVHQASVCATYGIGLPTACVINIGEQKTSVSCVEDGVAHTETRIILPVGRSDVLRVFHSLVLPNGFCNNEGCTVDLKYEHLSDVEDLRTLMENSVQCTISLLCQQNEKNKLDEEIQPKANESLLNNDFYNITLQWTHKQNQYDISSLHPSTVLLSHILPFACISSCVPSKEVCCTYQVPSLQSSEPDDPFDDMYISLTARERRKRGLPNEHQSTILPNNEQLETEIDVTEQVAPVSNPLPQKPNSFESLPEAVWWSINQCANLVGSQVGPEVTVQASGLAPGKPSQSSNSVSDELRRRLLGCIILTGGGVAGVNNQIMERWLTEQLIAIAREKQAATTVSSHIPTVEIIHHSEPGDLSWSGARLLLTSDLINDLWITPAEWNKFGSRALREKAPFPW
;
A
#
# COMPACT_ATOMS: atom_id res chain seq x y z
N MET A 1 26.74 -22.68 0.80
CA MET A 1 25.64 -23.08 -0.11
C MET A 1 24.92 -24.40 0.28
N ARG A 2 25.56 -25.56 0.53
CA ARG A 2 24.82 -26.81 0.89
C ARG A 2 23.97 -26.75 2.17
N ASN A 3 24.34 -25.93 3.17
CA ASN A 3 23.52 -25.74 4.39
C ASN A 3 22.40 -24.69 4.23
N GLN A 4 22.36 -23.94 3.13
CA GLN A 4 21.36 -22.87 2.94
C GLN A 4 20.09 -23.39 2.24
N SER A 5 20.20 -24.39 1.35
CA SER A 5 19.02 -25.03 0.75
C SER A 5 18.15 -25.72 1.80
N THR A 6 18.75 -26.29 2.84
CA THR A 6 18.03 -26.96 3.94
C THR A 6 17.33 -25.99 4.89
N LEU A 7 17.81 -24.74 5.00
CA LEU A 7 17.16 -23.73 5.85
C LEU A 7 15.84 -23.29 5.24
N ALA A 8 15.84 -22.92 3.97
CA ALA A 8 14.66 -22.42 3.27
C ALA A 8 13.52 -23.46 3.22
N GLU A 9 13.85 -24.76 3.19
CA GLU A 9 12.87 -25.85 3.18
C GLU A 9 11.92 -25.80 4.39
N ASN A 10 12.42 -25.37 5.54
CA ASN A 10 11.66 -25.31 6.80
C ASN A 10 11.29 -23.89 7.21
N VAL A 11 11.27 -22.94 6.26
CA VAL A 11 10.82 -21.56 6.50
C VAL A 11 9.55 -21.30 5.72
N VAL A 12 8.54 -20.78 6.42
CA VAL A 12 7.32 -20.21 5.83
C VAL A 12 7.41 -18.70 5.90
N ILE A 13 7.06 -18.02 4.82
CA ILE A 13 6.94 -16.55 4.80
C ILE A 13 5.45 -16.22 4.79
N ILE A 14 5.03 -15.36 5.72
CA ILE A 14 3.66 -14.90 5.91
C ILE A 14 3.68 -13.37 5.78
N GLU A 15 3.03 -12.86 4.74
CA GLU A 15 2.81 -11.44 4.51
C GLU A 15 1.30 -11.18 4.48
N PRO A 16 0.72 -10.79 5.62
CA PRO A 16 -0.70 -10.50 5.69
C PRO A 16 -1.02 -9.12 5.12
N GLY A 17 -2.10 -9.03 4.33
CA GLY A 17 -2.60 -7.77 3.77
C GLY A 17 -4.09 -7.57 4.07
N SER A 18 -4.61 -6.37 3.78
CA SER A 18 -6.02 -6.05 4.03
C SER A 18 -7.00 -6.78 3.12
N PHE A 19 -6.55 -7.24 1.96
CA PHE A 19 -7.36 -8.03 1.04
C PHE A 19 -6.67 -9.33 0.63
N HIS A 20 -5.37 -9.30 0.34
CA HIS A 20 -4.61 -10.52 0.01
C HIS A 20 -3.75 -10.97 1.19
N LEU A 21 -3.82 -12.26 1.52
CA LEU A 21 -2.82 -12.99 2.29
C LEU A 21 -1.81 -13.58 1.31
N ARG A 22 -0.53 -13.29 1.50
CA ARG A 22 0.57 -13.97 0.81
C ARG A 22 1.24 -14.92 1.79
N ILE A 23 1.27 -16.19 1.44
CA ILE A 23 1.83 -17.23 2.30
C ILE A 23 2.44 -18.35 1.46
N GLY A 24 3.60 -18.85 1.87
CA GLY A 24 4.30 -19.90 1.13
C GLY A 24 5.59 -20.31 1.79
N ARG A 25 6.19 -21.39 1.30
CA ARG A 25 7.52 -21.83 1.75
C ARG A 25 8.59 -20.97 1.09
N ALA A 26 9.67 -20.68 1.81
CA ALA A 26 10.78 -19.88 1.26
C ALA A 26 11.54 -20.58 0.12
N VAL A 27 11.32 -21.89 -0.10
CA VAL A 27 11.83 -22.59 -1.30
C VAL A 27 11.02 -22.30 -2.57
N GLU A 28 9.77 -21.86 -2.42
CA GLU A 28 8.90 -21.54 -3.55
C GLU A 28 9.39 -20.24 -4.23
N ILE A 29 9.10 -20.10 -5.52
CA ILE A 29 9.50 -18.90 -6.28
C ILE A 29 8.50 -17.76 -6.03
N LEU A 30 7.21 -18.09 -5.95
CA LEU A 30 6.12 -17.15 -5.75
C LEU A 30 5.28 -17.56 -4.53
N PRO A 31 4.74 -16.60 -3.76
CA PRO A 31 3.79 -16.90 -2.70
C PRO A 31 2.48 -17.41 -3.26
N LYS A 32 1.74 -18.15 -2.43
CA LYS A 32 0.31 -18.37 -2.66
C LYS A 32 -0.45 -17.13 -2.20
N ARG A 33 -1.34 -16.63 -3.06
CA ARG A 33 -2.15 -15.43 -2.82
C ARG A 33 -3.60 -15.86 -2.58
N PHE A 34 -4.20 -15.42 -1.49
CA PHE A 34 -5.60 -15.74 -1.16
C PHE A 34 -6.35 -14.49 -0.68
N PRO A 35 -7.68 -14.40 -0.86
CA PRO A 35 -8.49 -13.44 -0.13
C PRO A 35 -8.30 -13.64 1.40
N HIS A 36 -7.93 -12.58 2.10
CA HIS A 36 -7.64 -12.62 3.53
C HIS A 36 -8.92 -12.46 4.36
N CYS A 37 -9.87 -13.38 4.16
CA CYS A 37 -11.18 -13.34 4.78
C CYS A 37 -11.61 -14.71 5.32
N ILE A 38 -12.66 -14.68 6.13
CA ILE A 38 -13.31 -15.86 6.69
C ILE A 38 -14.82 -15.64 6.72
N ALA A 39 -15.59 -16.66 6.41
CA ALA A 39 -17.04 -16.71 6.56
C ALA A 39 -17.39 -17.53 7.79
N ARG A 40 -18.05 -16.94 8.78
CA ARG A 40 -18.48 -17.62 10.01
C ARG A 40 -19.98 -17.84 10.03
N LYS A 41 -20.38 -18.99 10.57
CA LYS A 41 -21.79 -19.34 10.71
C LYS A 41 -22.51 -18.26 11.56
N PRO A 42 -23.68 -17.78 11.14
CA PRO A 42 -24.44 -16.82 11.92
C PRO A 42 -24.80 -17.38 13.29
N LYS A 43 -24.77 -16.52 14.30
CA LYS A 43 -25.40 -16.84 15.58
C LYS A 43 -26.92 -16.95 15.36
N PRO A 44 -27.62 -17.81 16.12
CA PRO A 44 -29.08 -17.87 16.05
C PRO A 44 -29.68 -16.47 16.23
N ASN A 45 -30.64 -16.10 15.39
CA ASN A 45 -31.36 -14.82 15.41
C ASN A 45 -30.55 -13.56 15.05
N VAL A 46 -29.32 -13.69 14.52
CA VAL A 46 -28.59 -12.55 13.94
C VAL A 46 -28.67 -12.67 12.42
N PRO A 47 -29.23 -11.67 11.71
CA PRO A 47 -29.28 -11.72 10.25
C PRO A 47 -27.86 -11.69 9.67
N PRO A 48 -27.59 -12.44 8.58
CA PRO A 48 -26.30 -12.41 7.93
C PRO A 48 -25.94 -10.97 7.55
N CYS A 49 -24.75 -10.57 7.98
CA CYS A 49 -24.16 -9.28 7.70
C CYS A 49 -22.88 -9.55 6.92
N VAL A 50 -22.81 -8.99 5.72
CA VAL A 50 -21.65 -9.08 4.86
C VAL A 50 -20.95 -7.74 4.96
N GLU A 51 -19.74 -7.71 5.52
CA GLU A 51 -18.92 -6.51 5.40
C GLU A 51 -18.57 -6.32 3.92
N PRO A 52 -18.86 -5.15 3.33
CA PRO A 52 -18.53 -4.90 1.95
C PRO A 52 -17.01 -5.03 1.76
N ILE A 53 -16.65 -5.60 0.62
CA ILE A 53 -15.25 -5.86 0.26
C ILE A 53 -14.51 -4.52 0.12
N ILE A 54 -15.18 -3.57 -0.54
CA ILE A 54 -14.76 -2.19 -0.64
C ILE A 54 -15.63 -1.38 0.32
N SER A 55 -15.03 -0.89 1.40
CA SER A 55 -15.76 -0.23 2.49
C SER A 55 -16.45 1.07 2.07
N ARG A 56 -15.98 1.71 1.00
CA ARG A 56 -16.47 3.00 0.52
C ARG A 56 -17.40 2.83 -0.68
N GLN A 57 -18.36 3.74 -0.81
CA GLN A 57 -19.26 3.77 -1.96
C GLN A 57 -18.55 4.25 -3.23
N LYS A 58 -19.18 3.98 -4.38
CA LYS A 58 -18.78 4.52 -5.70
C LYS A 58 -18.48 6.02 -5.61
N ALA A 59 -17.41 6.45 -6.26
CA ALA A 59 -17.02 7.86 -6.23
C ALA A 59 -18.10 8.71 -6.92
N ALA A 60 -18.37 9.91 -6.42
CA ALA A 60 -19.32 10.83 -7.03
C ALA A 60 -18.61 11.74 -8.05
N CYS A 61 -18.03 11.18 -9.12
CA CYS A 61 -17.23 11.96 -10.10
C CYS A 61 -18.02 13.11 -10.74
N ASN A 62 -19.35 12.95 -10.88
CA ASN A 62 -20.24 13.95 -11.44
C ASN A 62 -20.67 15.03 -10.42
N SER A 63 -20.23 14.93 -9.17
CA SER A 63 -20.51 15.96 -8.15
C SER A 63 -19.73 17.23 -8.46
N SER A 64 -20.33 18.39 -8.19
CA SER A 64 -19.69 19.69 -8.43
C SER A 64 -18.32 19.83 -7.76
N SER A 65 -18.14 19.21 -6.58
CA SER A 65 -16.86 19.25 -5.85
C SER A 65 -15.74 18.47 -6.52
N LEU A 66 -16.03 17.36 -7.19
CA LEU A 66 -15.01 16.48 -7.81
C LEU A 66 -14.87 16.74 -9.32
N GLN A 67 -15.90 17.28 -9.96
CA GLN A 67 -15.93 17.51 -11.41
C GLN A 67 -14.81 18.45 -11.89
N GLU A 68 -14.47 19.48 -11.11
CA GLU A 68 -13.38 20.40 -11.46
C GLU A 68 -12.01 19.70 -11.45
N SER A 69 -11.72 18.92 -10.40
CA SER A 69 -10.51 18.09 -10.32
C SER A 69 -10.48 17.04 -11.43
N VAL A 70 -11.61 16.40 -11.73
CA VAL A 70 -11.76 15.44 -12.84
C VAL A 70 -11.38 16.08 -14.17
N ASN A 71 -11.88 17.28 -14.47
CA ASN A 71 -11.58 17.98 -15.73
C ASN A 71 -10.11 18.42 -15.81
N THR A 72 -9.59 18.98 -14.72
CA THR A 72 -8.19 19.44 -14.63
C THR A 72 -7.22 18.27 -14.84
N ILE A 73 -7.43 17.18 -14.10
CA ILE A 73 -6.57 16.00 -14.18
C ILE A 73 -6.76 15.30 -15.54
N ARG A 74 -7.97 15.26 -16.10
CA ARG A 74 -8.19 14.71 -17.45
C ARG A 74 -7.40 15.47 -18.50
N SER A 75 -7.41 16.79 -18.46
CA SER A 75 -6.62 17.64 -19.37
C SER A 75 -5.12 17.33 -19.25
N TYR A 76 -4.63 17.22 -18.02
CA TYR A 76 -3.25 16.85 -17.75
C TYR A 76 -2.92 15.43 -18.27
N VAL A 77 -3.79 14.45 -18.05
CA VAL A 77 -3.63 13.08 -18.56
C VAL A 77 -3.57 13.05 -20.08
N ASN A 78 -4.45 13.80 -20.76
CA ASN A 78 -4.42 13.90 -22.21
C ASN A 78 -3.09 14.44 -22.72
N THR A 79 -2.57 15.49 -22.07
CA THR A 79 -1.27 16.07 -22.41
C THR A 79 -0.14 15.07 -22.13
N LEU A 80 -0.16 14.43 -20.96
CA LEU A 80 0.87 13.49 -20.54
C LEU A 80 0.99 12.29 -21.49
N PHE A 81 -0.12 11.81 -22.03
CA PHE A 81 -0.19 10.63 -22.90
C PHE A 81 -0.41 10.97 -24.39
N ASN A 82 -0.30 12.25 -24.79
CA ASN A 82 -0.48 12.71 -26.18
C ASN A 82 -1.84 12.29 -26.80
N LEU A 83 -2.92 12.39 -26.03
CA LEU A 83 -4.27 12.06 -26.46
C LEU A 83 -5.01 13.32 -26.94
N SER A 84 -5.54 13.28 -28.17
CA SER A 84 -6.38 14.34 -28.73
C SER A 84 -7.79 14.27 -28.14
N TYR A 85 -8.11 15.12 -27.17
CA TYR A 85 -9.46 15.18 -26.58
C TYR A 85 -10.26 16.35 -27.16
N LEU A 86 -11.33 16.05 -27.89
CA LEU A 86 -12.35 17.01 -28.29
C LEU A 86 -13.44 17.06 -27.22
N PRO A 87 -13.86 18.24 -26.72
CA PRO A 87 -14.96 18.38 -25.74
C PRO A 87 -16.36 18.02 -26.26
N GLU A 88 -16.49 17.35 -27.41
CA GLU A 88 -17.77 17.03 -28.06
C GLU A 88 -17.78 15.51 -28.34
N SER A 89 -18.58 14.66 -27.70
CA SER A 89 -19.89 14.81 -27.05
C SER A 89 -19.86 14.35 -25.60
N ASN A 90 -20.57 15.05 -24.71
CA ASN A 90 -20.84 14.68 -23.31
C ASN A 90 -21.72 13.40 -23.16
N GLY A 91 -21.66 12.46 -24.09
CA GLY A 91 -22.30 11.17 -23.93
C GLY A 91 -21.57 10.39 -22.85
N LEU A 92 -22.19 10.26 -21.67
CA LEU A 92 -21.78 9.25 -20.70
C LEU A 92 -21.71 7.88 -21.40
N PRO A 93 -20.76 6.99 -21.04
CA PRO A 93 -20.68 5.67 -21.66
C PRO A 93 -22.04 4.97 -21.66
N ALA A 94 -22.49 4.56 -22.85
CA ALA A 94 -23.73 3.81 -22.96
C ALA A 94 -23.44 2.33 -22.70
N VAL A 95 -24.13 1.78 -21.71
CA VAL A 95 -24.05 0.38 -21.31
C VAL A 95 -25.30 -0.32 -21.82
N THR A 96 -25.15 -1.15 -22.84
CA THR A 96 -26.27 -1.84 -23.48
C THR A 96 -26.12 -3.35 -23.36
N PRO A 97 -27.20 -4.09 -23.05
CA PRO A 97 -27.17 -5.56 -23.12
C PRO A 97 -26.81 -6.00 -24.54
N SER A 98 -25.86 -6.93 -24.67
CA SER A 98 -25.48 -7.53 -25.94
C SER A 98 -25.83 -9.02 -25.99
N ARG A 99 -26.03 -9.52 -27.22
CA ARG A 99 -26.50 -10.89 -27.45
C ARG A 99 -25.28 -11.82 -27.46
N LEU A 100 -25.21 -12.76 -26.51
CA LEU A 100 -24.16 -13.80 -26.48
C LEU A 100 -24.26 -14.67 -27.75
N GLU A 101 -23.32 -14.52 -28.68
CA GLU A 101 -23.01 -15.59 -29.63
C GLU A 101 -22.18 -16.63 -28.89
N HIS A 102 -22.61 -17.90 -28.94
CA HIS A 102 -22.02 -19.00 -28.17
C HIS A 102 -20.50 -19.03 -28.34
N THR A 103 -19.81 -18.55 -27.30
CA THR A 103 -18.37 -18.73 -27.13
C THR A 103 -18.20 -19.34 -25.75
N GLU A 104 -17.64 -20.55 -25.67
CA GLU A 104 -17.19 -21.13 -24.41
C GLU A 104 -16.08 -20.22 -23.89
N ILE A 105 -16.42 -19.30 -23.00
CA ILE A 105 -15.43 -18.48 -22.31
C ILE A 105 -14.83 -19.40 -21.26
N GLU A 106 -13.58 -19.81 -21.45
CA GLU A 106 -12.75 -20.30 -20.35
C GLU A 106 -12.73 -19.20 -19.29
N ASP A 107 -13.45 -19.42 -18.18
CA ASP A 107 -13.33 -18.55 -17.01
C ASP A 107 -11.83 -18.39 -16.74
N THR A 108 -11.31 -17.18 -16.88
CA THR A 108 -9.97 -16.83 -16.43
C THR A 108 -10.01 -16.87 -14.91
N LYS A 109 -10.04 -18.08 -14.37
CA LYS A 109 -10.11 -18.38 -12.95
C LYS A 109 -8.78 -17.97 -12.35
N LEU A 110 -8.71 -16.72 -11.92
CA LEU A 110 -7.62 -16.18 -11.09
C LEU A 110 -7.34 -17.03 -9.84
N PHE A 111 -8.27 -17.93 -9.50
CA PHE A 111 -8.08 -18.95 -8.47
C PHE A 111 -8.68 -20.27 -8.99
N GLU A 112 -7.98 -21.40 -8.90
CA GLU A 112 -8.61 -22.72 -9.08
C GLU A 112 -9.52 -22.98 -7.87
N TRP A 113 -10.82 -23.13 -8.12
CA TRP A 113 -11.83 -23.27 -7.05
C TRP A 113 -12.09 -24.75 -6.83
N GLU A 114 -11.70 -25.27 -5.66
CA GLU A 114 -12.07 -26.64 -5.28
C GLU A 114 -13.56 -26.72 -4.98
N SER A 115 -14.27 -27.54 -5.74
CA SER A 115 -15.72 -27.76 -5.65
C SER A 115 -16.14 -28.66 -4.48
N ASN A 116 -15.20 -29.20 -3.70
CA ASN A 116 -15.45 -30.29 -2.75
C ASN A 116 -15.39 -29.89 -1.26
N THR A 117 -15.44 -28.59 -0.92
CA THR A 117 -15.43 -28.17 0.49
C THR A 117 -16.72 -28.63 1.21
N PRO A 118 -16.66 -29.44 2.29
CA PRO A 118 -17.84 -29.99 2.96
C PRO A 118 -18.83 -28.94 3.45
N SER A 119 -20.12 -29.24 3.36
CA SER A 119 -21.20 -28.34 3.82
C SER A 119 -21.31 -28.29 5.36
N GLY A 120 -21.82 -27.17 5.89
CA GLY A 120 -22.24 -27.06 7.28
C GLY A 120 -21.11 -26.89 8.30
N GLN A 121 -19.92 -26.48 7.87
CA GLN A 121 -18.79 -26.19 8.76
C GLN A 121 -19.06 -24.98 9.66
N GLU A 122 -18.29 -24.84 10.74
CA GLU A 122 -18.38 -23.66 11.61
C GLU A 122 -17.92 -22.38 10.89
N PHE A 123 -16.92 -22.53 10.01
CA PHE A 123 -16.39 -21.47 9.18
C PHE A 123 -15.88 -21.99 7.83
N TYR A 124 -15.71 -21.06 6.89
CA TYR A 124 -14.97 -21.25 5.64
C TYR A 124 -13.95 -20.13 5.50
N ALA A 125 -12.69 -20.43 5.16
CA ALA A 125 -11.64 -19.42 5.03
C ALA A 125 -11.19 -19.24 3.58
N LEU A 126 -10.48 -18.15 3.29
CA LEU A 126 -9.88 -17.89 1.99
C LEU A 126 -10.96 -17.84 0.88
N ASN A 127 -10.70 -18.48 -0.27
CA ASN A 127 -11.66 -18.56 -1.37
C ASN A 127 -12.98 -19.25 -0.98
N ASP A 128 -12.96 -20.22 -0.05
CA ASP A 128 -14.16 -20.94 0.39
C ASP A 128 -15.16 -20.02 1.12
N ALA A 129 -14.68 -18.93 1.73
CA ALA A 129 -15.51 -17.93 2.38
C ALA A 129 -16.55 -17.32 1.43
N PHE A 130 -16.16 -17.06 0.17
CA PHE A 130 -17.06 -16.53 -0.85
C PHE A 130 -17.82 -17.62 -1.58
N ASN A 131 -17.12 -18.69 -1.95
CA ASN A 131 -17.69 -19.76 -2.78
C ASN A 131 -18.88 -20.43 -2.12
N ARG A 132 -18.76 -20.63 -0.79
CA ARG A 132 -19.74 -21.36 -0.01
C ARG A 132 -20.32 -20.53 1.11
N GLY A 133 -19.48 -19.84 1.88
CA GLY A 133 -19.96 -19.01 2.99
C GLY A 133 -21.03 -18.01 2.57
N LEU A 134 -20.78 -17.23 1.52
CA LEU A 134 -21.75 -16.24 1.03
C LEU A 134 -23.07 -16.87 0.58
N LYS A 135 -23.01 -17.99 -0.17
CA LYS A 135 -24.20 -18.69 -0.67
C LYS A 135 -25.02 -19.31 0.46
N ASP A 136 -24.34 -19.83 1.47
CA ASP A 136 -24.96 -20.48 2.64
C ASP A 136 -25.38 -19.46 3.72
N GLY A 137 -25.28 -18.15 3.44
CA GLY A 137 -25.70 -17.08 4.35
C GLY A 137 -24.80 -16.88 5.57
N TYR A 138 -23.49 -17.10 5.43
CA TYR A 138 -22.51 -16.87 6.49
C TYR A 138 -22.11 -15.38 6.55
N HIS A 139 -21.64 -14.94 7.72
CA HIS A 139 -21.06 -13.62 7.88
C HIS A 139 -19.63 -13.61 7.38
N ILE A 140 -19.29 -12.72 6.45
CA ILE A 140 -17.93 -12.57 5.95
C ILE A 140 -17.21 -11.48 6.74
N ASN A 141 -16.08 -11.85 7.33
CA ASN A 141 -15.20 -10.97 8.07
C ASN A 141 -13.86 -10.81 7.35
N TRP A 142 -13.29 -9.62 7.45
CA TRP A 142 -11.95 -9.29 7.00
C TRP A 142 -11.09 -8.91 8.21
N PRO A 143 -10.20 -9.78 8.68
CA PRO A 143 -9.46 -9.54 9.93
C PRO A 143 -8.51 -8.35 9.87
N MET A 144 -8.20 -7.84 8.68
CA MET A 144 -7.33 -6.68 8.49
C MET A 144 -7.96 -5.63 7.59
N ARG A 145 -7.79 -4.35 7.95
CA ARG A 145 -8.27 -3.18 7.21
C ARG A 145 -7.20 -2.09 7.21
N TYR A 146 -6.94 -1.48 6.06
CA TYR A 146 -5.96 -0.39 5.90
C TYR A 146 -4.57 -0.65 6.52
N GLY A 147 -4.11 -1.91 6.48
CA GLY A 147 -2.82 -2.35 7.05
C GLY A 147 -2.83 -2.71 8.54
N PHE A 148 -3.96 -2.59 9.23
CA PHE A 148 -4.10 -2.88 10.66
C PHE A 148 -5.11 -4.01 10.91
N LEU A 149 -5.13 -4.54 12.13
CA LEU A 149 -6.21 -5.43 12.58
C LEU A 149 -7.55 -4.69 12.57
N SER A 150 -8.61 -5.38 12.12
CA SER A 150 -9.95 -4.79 12.03
C SER A 150 -10.47 -4.39 13.41
N THR A 151 -11.06 -3.20 13.50
CA THR A 151 -11.73 -2.70 14.70
C THR A 151 -13.20 -3.10 14.77
N SER A 152 -13.73 -3.84 13.79
CA SER A 152 -15.13 -4.29 13.77
C SER A 152 -15.43 -5.38 14.82
N ALA A 153 -14.39 -6.00 15.36
CA ALA A 153 -14.49 -6.99 16.44
C ALA A 153 -13.40 -6.75 17.50
N ASN A 154 -13.53 -7.44 18.64
CA ASN A 154 -12.47 -7.45 19.64
C ASN A 154 -11.23 -8.21 19.13
N TYR A 155 -10.05 -7.86 19.65
CA TYR A 155 -8.78 -8.47 19.19
C TYR A 155 -8.75 -10.00 19.33
N THR A 156 -9.40 -10.57 20.35
CA THR A 156 -9.45 -12.03 20.52
C THR A 156 -10.17 -12.72 19.37
N ALA A 157 -11.30 -12.16 18.91
CA ALA A 157 -12.05 -12.67 17.78
C ALA A 157 -11.25 -12.52 16.48
N VAL A 158 -10.62 -11.36 16.27
CA VAL A 158 -9.75 -11.12 15.09
C VAL A 158 -8.59 -12.11 15.06
N LEU A 159 -7.97 -12.41 16.20
CA LEU A 159 -6.90 -13.40 16.29
C LEU A 159 -7.37 -14.82 16.04
N GLN A 160 -8.60 -15.17 16.45
CA GLN A 160 -9.20 -16.46 16.11
C GLN A 160 -9.43 -16.56 14.60
N ASP A 161 -9.96 -15.51 13.98
CA ASP A 161 -10.14 -15.46 12.52
C ASP A 161 -8.81 -15.64 11.79
N LEU A 162 -7.76 -14.92 12.20
CA LEU A 162 -6.41 -15.07 11.63
C LEU A 162 -5.84 -16.47 11.82
N GLU A 163 -6.03 -17.07 13.00
CA GLU A 163 -5.58 -18.43 13.27
C GLU A 163 -6.24 -19.45 12.33
N ASP A 164 -7.57 -19.35 12.20
CA ASP A 164 -8.35 -20.26 11.38
C ASP A 164 -7.97 -20.10 9.90
N ILE A 165 -7.81 -18.86 9.42
CA ILE A 165 -7.38 -18.56 8.06
C ILE A 165 -5.97 -19.10 7.79
N TRP A 166 -5.00 -18.76 8.65
CA TRP A 166 -3.60 -19.13 8.40
C TRP A 166 -3.39 -20.64 8.55
N SER A 167 -4.07 -21.29 9.51
CA SER A 167 -4.09 -22.75 9.60
C SER A 167 -4.65 -23.37 8.32
N THR A 168 -5.80 -22.86 7.83
CA THR A 168 -6.39 -23.34 6.57
C THR A 168 -5.41 -23.19 5.41
N ALA A 169 -4.77 -22.03 5.29
CA ALA A 169 -3.79 -21.79 4.23
C ALA A 169 -2.60 -22.74 4.31
N LEU A 170 -2.06 -22.96 5.50
CA LEU A 170 -0.91 -23.83 5.74
C LEU A 170 -1.22 -25.29 5.45
N GLU A 171 -2.33 -25.81 5.97
CA GLU A 171 -2.68 -27.23 5.86
C GLU A 171 -3.19 -27.57 4.45
N LYS A 172 -4.20 -26.83 3.97
CA LYS A 172 -4.90 -27.13 2.71
C LYS A 172 -4.08 -26.74 1.49
N HIS A 173 -3.44 -25.57 1.54
CA HIS A 173 -2.80 -25.02 0.34
C HIS A 173 -1.28 -25.13 0.37
N VAL A 174 -0.59 -24.84 1.47
CA VAL A 174 0.89 -24.97 1.55
C VAL A 174 1.31 -26.44 1.73
N GLY A 175 0.43 -27.29 2.27
CA GLY A 175 0.69 -28.71 2.48
C GLY A 175 1.50 -29.01 3.74
N ILE A 176 1.38 -28.17 4.77
CA ILE A 176 2.05 -28.35 6.07
C ILE A 176 0.99 -28.61 7.14
N PRO A 177 0.87 -29.84 7.67
CA PRO A 177 -0.03 -30.15 8.77
C PRO A 177 0.29 -29.30 10.01
N ARG A 178 -0.72 -28.82 10.73
CA ARG A 178 -0.54 -27.98 11.91
C ARG A 178 0.31 -28.64 13.00
N SER A 179 0.22 -29.96 13.14
CA SER A 179 1.05 -30.75 14.07
C SER A 179 2.56 -30.62 13.81
N ASN A 180 2.95 -30.35 12.56
CA ASN A 180 4.35 -30.27 12.15
C ASN A 180 4.94 -28.86 12.21
N LEU A 181 4.14 -27.82 12.47
CA LEU A 181 4.61 -26.42 12.45
C LEU A 181 5.74 -26.13 13.45
N SER A 182 5.85 -26.92 14.52
CA SER A 182 6.97 -26.84 15.46
C SER A 182 8.35 -27.07 14.83
N ASN A 183 8.41 -27.78 13.70
CA ASN A 183 9.63 -28.00 12.92
C ASN A 183 9.92 -26.86 11.93
N TYR A 184 8.96 -25.95 11.72
CA TYR A 184 9.07 -24.83 10.79
C TYR A 184 9.37 -23.53 11.53
N ARG A 185 9.99 -22.59 10.80
CA ARG A 185 10.16 -21.20 11.21
C ARG A 185 9.25 -20.31 10.37
N ALA A 186 8.80 -19.21 10.92
CA ALA A 186 7.99 -18.24 10.20
C ALA A 186 8.71 -16.89 10.06
N ILE A 187 8.80 -16.36 8.84
CA ILE A 187 9.08 -14.95 8.59
C ILE A 187 7.74 -14.23 8.51
N LEU A 188 7.51 -13.26 9.40
CA LEU A 188 6.37 -12.37 9.36
C LEU A 188 6.79 -11.03 8.75
N VAL A 189 6.29 -10.75 7.54
CA VAL A 189 6.49 -9.46 6.88
C VAL A 189 5.39 -8.50 7.33
N ILE A 190 5.77 -7.37 7.93
CA ILE A 190 4.85 -6.38 8.50
C ILE A 190 4.88 -5.06 7.71
N SER A 191 3.81 -4.28 7.81
CA SER A 191 3.77 -2.91 7.29
C SER A 191 4.81 -2.02 7.99
N ASP A 192 5.33 -1.02 7.28
CA ASP A 192 6.36 -0.09 7.79
C ASP A 192 5.82 0.82 8.91
N VAL A 193 4.54 1.18 8.79
CA VAL A 193 3.74 1.76 9.87
C VAL A 193 2.96 0.62 10.52
N TYR A 194 3.21 0.36 11.81
CA TYR A 194 2.61 -0.73 12.59
C TYR A 194 2.27 -0.28 14.03
N LYS A 195 1.35 -1.01 14.66
CA LYS A 195 1.07 -0.89 16.10
C LYS A 195 1.75 -2.01 16.86
N ARG A 196 2.54 -1.67 17.89
CA ARG A 196 3.29 -2.66 18.69
C ARG A 196 2.41 -3.77 19.27
N ASN A 197 1.23 -3.41 19.80
CA ASN A 197 0.26 -4.38 20.32
C ASN A 197 -0.19 -5.39 19.26
N GLU A 198 -0.46 -4.93 18.02
CA GLU A 198 -0.89 -5.81 16.93
C GLU A 198 0.23 -6.78 16.53
N ILE A 199 1.47 -6.30 16.38
CA ILE A 199 2.60 -7.19 16.07
C ILE A 199 2.86 -8.17 17.21
N ARG A 200 2.77 -7.75 18.47
CA ARG A 200 2.84 -8.66 19.63
C ARG A 200 1.79 -9.76 19.54
N TYR A 201 0.55 -9.43 19.18
CA TYR A 201 -0.50 -10.44 19.00
C TYR A 201 -0.20 -11.41 17.85
N LEU A 202 0.31 -10.92 16.71
CA LEU A 202 0.67 -11.77 15.57
C LEU A 202 1.83 -12.71 15.89
N VAL A 203 2.86 -12.24 16.60
CA VAL A 203 3.98 -13.09 17.03
C VAL A 203 3.51 -14.15 18.03
N HIS A 204 2.63 -13.78 18.97
CA HIS A 204 2.01 -14.73 19.89
C HIS A 204 1.14 -15.77 19.16
N LEU A 205 0.38 -15.35 18.15
CA LEU A 205 -0.38 -16.25 17.28
C LEU A 205 0.54 -17.29 16.62
N LEU A 206 1.66 -16.87 16.03
CA LEU A 206 2.61 -17.76 15.37
C LEU A 206 3.29 -18.74 16.35
N LEU A 207 3.85 -18.23 17.45
CA LEU A 207 4.67 -19.04 18.37
C LEU A 207 3.84 -19.91 19.32
N ASN A 208 2.72 -19.40 19.85
CA ASN A 208 1.99 -20.08 20.93
C ASN A 208 0.74 -20.80 20.44
N ARG A 209 -0.01 -20.18 19.50
CA ARG A 209 -1.27 -20.76 19.01
C ARG A 209 -1.00 -21.72 17.86
N LEU A 210 -0.33 -21.27 16.79
CA LEU A 210 0.07 -22.11 15.66
C LEU A 210 1.29 -23.00 15.95
N LYS A 211 2.07 -22.67 16.99
CA LYS A 211 3.21 -23.46 17.48
C LYS A 211 4.38 -23.56 16.49
N PHE A 212 4.65 -22.49 15.74
CA PHE A 212 5.89 -22.39 14.98
C PHE A 212 7.11 -22.50 15.90
N GLY A 213 8.16 -23.17 15.44
CA GLY A 213 9.38 -23.36 16.21
C GLY A 213 10.17 -22.07 16.45
N ARG A 214 10.11 -21.12 15.50
CA ARG A 214 10.75 -19.79 15.59
C ARG A 214 10.02 -18.76 14.72
N VAL A 215 10.12 -17.49 15.07
CA VAL A 215 9.60 -16.36 14.28
C VAL A 215 10.68 -15.32 14.05
N PHE A 216 10.73 -14.76 12.85
CA PHE A 216 11.50 -13.56 12.50
C PHE A 216 10.53 -12.52 11.93
N VAL A 217 10.68 -11.25 12.33
CA VAL A 217 9.77 -10.17 11.92
C VAL A 217 10.56 -9.13 11.15
N HIS A 218 10.04 -8.68 10.00
CA HIS A 218 10.68 -7.62 9.22
C HIS A 218 9.70 -6.75 8.43
N GLN A 219 10.14 -5.56 8.06
CA GLN A 219 9.33 -4.53 7.42
C GLN A 219 9.24 -4.73 5.91
N ALA A 220 8.06 -4.51 5.34
CA ALA A 220 7.76 -4.73 3.94
C ALA A 220 8.61 -3.85 3.00
N SER A 221 8.85 -2.57 3.33
CA SER A 221 9.70 -1.69 2.51
C SER A 221 11.14 -2.19 2.46
N VAL A 222 11.70 -2.59 3.60
CA VAL A 222 13.05 -3.13 3.66
C VAL A 222 13.11 -4.44 2.88
N CYS A 223 12.16 -5.36 3.10
CA CYS A 223 12.08 -6.56 2.26
C CYS A 223 12.02 -6.20 0.77
N ALA A 224 11.24 -5.21 0.35
CA ALA A 224 11.19 -4.81 -1.06
C ALA A 224 12.55 -4.31 -1.59
N THR A 225 13.32 -3.57 -0.79
CA THR A 225 14.68 -3.15 -1.15
C THR A 225 15.65 -4.32 -1.32
N TYR A 226 15.54 -5.37 -0.48
CA TYR A 226 16.28 -6.62 -0.68
C TYR A 226 15.83 -7.36 -1.93
N GLY A 227 14.52 -7.34 -2.23
CA GLY A 227 13.94 -7.97 -3.42
C GLY A 227 14.47 -7.41 -4.73
N ILE A 228 14.68 -6.09 -4.79
CA ILE A 228 15.23 -5.41 -5.96
C ILE A 228 16.78 -5.37 -5.96
N GLY A 229 17.40 -5.49 -4.79
CA GLY A 229 18.86 -5.41 -4.63
C GLY A 229 19.41 -3.99 -4.51
N LEU A 230 18.64 -3.05 -3.97
CA LEU A 230 19.05 -1.65 -3.76
C LEU A 230 19.17 -1.35 -2.26
N PRO A 231 20.29 -0.80 -1.75
CA PRO A 231 20.45 -0.52 -0.32
C PRO A 231 19.69 0.74 0.14
N THR A 232 19.41 1.67 -0.78
CA THR A 232 18.76 2.95 -0.49
C THR A 232 17.66 3.20 -1.51
N ALA A 233 16.43 3.41 -1.04
CA ALA A 233 15.30 3.70 -1.92
C ALA A 233 14.13 4.36 -1.16
N CYS A 234 13.32 5.13 -1.88
CA CYS A 234 11.97 5.47 -1.42
C CYS A 234 11.00 4.39 -1.91
N VAL A 235 10.38 3.65 -1.01
CA VAL A 235 9.46 2.56 -1.36
C VAL A 235 8.03 3.04 -1.26
N ILE A 236 7.30 2.94 -2.37
CA ILE A 236 5.86 3.22 -2.48
C ILE A 236 5.14 1.88 -2.67
N ASN A 237 4.39 1.44 -1.65
CA ASN A 237 3.60 0.21 -1.72
C ASN A 237 2.11 0.54 -1.85
N ILE A 238 1.57 0.42 -3.07
CA ILE A 238 0.15 0.59 -3.37
C ILE A 238 -0.57 -0.74 -3.17
N GLY A 239 -1.31 -0.83 -2.07
CA GLY A 239 -2.14 -1.98 -1.73
C GLY A 239 -3.60 -1.81 -2.18
N GLU A 240 -4.48 -2.68 -1.65
CA GLU A 240 -5.90 -2.62 -1.96
C GLU A 240 -6.59 -1.40 -1.33
N GLN A 241 -6.36 -1.16 -0.04
CA GLN A 241 -7.05 -0.13 0.73
C GLN A 241 -6.14 1.03 1.12
N LYS A 242 -4.82 0.83 1.06
CA LYS A 242 -3.84 1.81 1.52
C LYS A 242 -2.63 1.89 0.60
N THR A 243 -1.94 3.01 0.67
CA THR A 243 -0.63 3.22 0.06
C THR A 243 0.35 3.58 1.16
N SER A 244 1.45 2.85 1.30
CA SER A 244 2.52 3.23 2.23
C SER A 244 3.72 3.81 1.49
N VAL A 245 4.32 4.85 2.07
CA VAL A 245 5.58 5.43 1.60
C VAL A 245 6.59 5.34 2.74
N SER A 246 7.81 4.92 2.45
CA SER A 246 8.90 4.83 3.44
C SER A 246 10.25 4.96 2.75
N CYS A 247 11.17 5.71 3.34
CA CYS A 247 12.55 5.76 2.86
C CYS A 247 13.39 4.72 3.61
N VAL A 248 14.04 3.85 2.85
CA VAL A 248 14.95 2.83 3.35
C VAL A 248 16.37 3.24 3.02
N GLU A 249 17.27 3.10 3.99
CA GLU A 249 18.70 3.32 3.84
C GLU A 249 19.43 2.23 4.63
N ASP A 250 20.32 1.51 3.94
CA ASP A 250 21.20 0.47 4.51
C ASP A 250 20.44 -0.57 5.37
N GLY A 251 19.27 -1.00 4.89
CA GLY A 251 18.44 -2.00 5.54
C GLY A 251 17.56 -1.48 6.68
N VAL A 252 17.45 -0.16 6.86
CA VAL A 252 16.62 0.47 7.89
C VAL A 252 15.61 1.41 7.23
N ALA A 253 14.31 1.20 7.48
CA ALA A 253 13.30 2.19 7.12
C ALA A 253 13.29 3.32 8.16
N HIS A 254 13.48 4.58 7.75
CA HIS A 254 13.53 5.71 8.67
C HIS A 254 12.15 6.05 9.24
N THR A 255 11.97 5.96 10.56
CA THR A 255 10.67 6.09 11.28
C THR A 255 9.87 7.35 10.88
N GLU A 256 10.53 8.49 10.77
CA GLU A 256 9.88 9.78 10.48
C GLU A 256 9.40 9.91 9.03
N THR A 257 9.82 9.00 8.15
CA THR A 257 9.45 9.00 6.72
C THR A 257 8.27 8.08 6.43
N ARG A 258 7.89 7.25 7.41
CA ARG A 258 6.90 6.18 7.21
C ARG A 258 5.50 6.74 7.32
N ILE A 259 4.77 6.72 6.20
CA ILE A 259 3.41 7.21 6.11
C ILE A 259 2.50 6.18 5.46
N ILE A 260 1.24 6.17 5.89
CA ILE A 260 0.13 5.49 5.22
C ILE A 260 -0.85 6.55 4.72
N LEU A 261 -1.10 6.53 3.42
CA LEU A 261 -2.22 7.22 2.79
C LEU A 261 -3.42 6.26 2.73
N PRO A 262 -4.63 6.74 3.08
CA PRO A 262 -5.85 5.94 3.10
C PRO A 262 -6.45 5.78 1.69
N VAL A 263 -5.60 5.54 0.69
CA VAL A 263 -5.97 5.35 -0.72
C VAL A 263 -5.24 4.15 -1.32
N GLY A 264 -5.92 3.34 -2.13
CA GLY A 264 -5.34 2.19 -2.82
C GLY A 264 -6.11 1.76 -4.07
N ARG A 265 -5.91 0.51 -4.51
CA ARG A 265 -6.56 -0.07 -5.70
C ARG A 265 -8.09 -0.05 -5.61
N SER A 266 -8.65 -0.20 -4.41
CA SER A 266 -10.10 -0.13 -4.21
C SER A 266 -10.67 1.25 -4.59
N ASP A 267 -9.91 2.33 -4.38
CA ASP A 267 -10.32 3.68 -4.75
C ASP A 267 -10.22 3.92 -6.27
N VAL A 268 -9.20 3.37 -6.91
CA VAL A 268 -9.10 3.28 -8.38
C VAL A 268 -10.34 2.58 -8.95
N LEU A 269 -10.72 1.45 -8.36
CA LEU A 269 -11.89 0.69 -8.81
C LEU A 269 -13.20 1.47 -8.60
N ARG A 270 -13.34 2.23 -7.50
CA ARG A 270 -14.51 3.10 -7.24
C ARG A 270 -14.61 4.25 -8.23
N VAL A 271 -13.49 4.86 -8.59
CA VAL A 271 -13.45 5.91 -9.62
C VAL A 271 -13.72 5.33 -11.00
N PHE A 272 -13.09 4.20 -11.35
CA PHE A 272 -13.35 3.49 -12.59
C PHE A 272 -14.84 3.16 -12.74
N HIS A 273 -15.44 2.58 -11.71
CA HIS A 273 -16.87 2.28 -11.67
C HIS A 273 -17.73 3.53 -11.92
N SER A 274 -17.38 4.64 -11.27
CA SER A 274 -18.09 5.92 -11.43
C SER A 274 -18.00 6.47 -12.85
N LEU A 275 -16.84 6.39 -13.48
CA LEU A 275 -16.59 6.94 -14.80
C LEU A 275 -17.16 6.05 -15.92
N VAL A 276 -17.11 4.73 -15.76
CA VAL A 276 -17.50 3.76 -16.80
C VAL A 276 -18.97 3.35 -16.71
N LEU A 277 -19.52 3.24 -15.50
CA LEU A 277 -20.93 2.88 -15.28
C LEU A 277 -21.66 3.96 -14.47
N PRO A 278 -21.66 5.24 -14.87
CA PRO A 278 -22.13 6.35 -14.03
C PRO A 278 -23.56 6.17 -13.50
N ASN A 279 -24.43 5.58 -14.30
CA ASN A 279 -25.85 5.33 -13.96
C ASN A 279 -26.14 3.87 -13.64
N GLY A 280 -25.12 3.02 -13.44
CA GLY A 280 -25.28 1.57 -13.33
C GLY A 280 -25.54 0.91 -14.70
N PHE A 281 -26.19 -0.25 -14.68
CA PHE A 281 -26.52 -1.05 -15.87
C PHE A 281 -27.92 -1.67 -15.74
N CYS A 282 -28.57 -1.98 -16.86
CA CYS A 282 -29.88 -2.62 -16.85
C CYS A 282 -29.73 -4.15 -16.76
N ASN A 283 -30.37 -4.78 -15.76
CA ASN A 283 -30.44 -6.23 -15.69
C ASN A 283 -31.46 -6.80 -16.72
N ASN A 284 -31.57 -8.12 -16.80
CA ASN A 284 -32.50 -8.80 -17.71
C ASN A 284 -33.99 -8.48 -17.44
N GLU A 285 -34.31 -7.94 -16.26
CA GLU A 285 -35.66 -7.53 -15.88
C GLU A 285 -35.95 -6.07 -16.28
N GLY A 286 -34.98 -5.38 -16.88
CA GLY A 286 -35.09 -3.97 -17.25
C GLY A 286 -34.93 -2.99 -16.09
N CYS A 287 -34.51 -3.47 -14.92
CA CYS A 287 -34.20 -2.62 -13.77
C CYS A 287 -32.76 -2.13 -13.82
N THR A 288 -32.56 -0.84 -13.55
CA THR A 288 -31.23 -0.27 -13.34
C THR A 288 -30.65 -0.76 -12.02
N VAL A 289 -29.48 -1.39 -12.09
CA VAL A 289 -28.73 -1.92 -10.95
C VAL A 289 -27.38 -1.23 -10.88
N ASP A 290 -26.93 -0.93 -9.66
CA ASP A 290 -25.58 -0.43 -9.39
C ASP A 290 -24.85 -1.39 -8.45
N LEU A 291 -23.53 -1.47 -8.56
CA LEU A 291 -22.72 -2.41 -7.76
C LEU A 291 -22.47 -1.86 -6.35
N LYS A 292 -22.73 -2.68 -5.33
CA LYS A 292 -22.53 -2.35 -3.91
C LYS A 292 -21.27 -2.94 -3.27
N TYR A 293 -20.50 -3.74 -4.03
CA TYR A 293 -19.28 -4.41 -3.57
C TYR A 293 -19.47 -5.39 -2.39
N GLU A 294 -20.69 -5.91 -2.22
CA GLU A 294 -21.03 -6.91 -1.19
C GLU A 294 -20.66 -8.33 -1.64
N HIS A 295 -20.67 -8.59 -2.95
CA HIS A 295 -20.32 -9.90 -3.52
C HIS A 295 -18.94 -9.84 -4.18
N LEU A 296 -18.10 -10.85 -3.91
CA LEU A 296 -16.77 -10.95 -4.53
C LEU A 296 -16.86 -11.05 -6.05
N SER A 297 -17.83 -11.79 -6.58
CA SER A 297 -18.05 -11.89 -8.03
C SER A 297 -18.23 -10.52 -8.66
N ASP A 298 -19.04 -9.64 -8.05
CA ASP A 298 -19.29 -8.30 -8.58
C ASP A 298 -18.01 -7.45 -8.59
N VAL A 299 -17.15 -7.60 -7.58
CA VAL A 299 -15.86 -6.91 -7.49
C VAL A 299 -14.85 -7.45 -8.49
N GLU A 300 -14.77 -8.78 -8.65
CA GLU A 300 -13.86 -9.42 -9.62
C GLU A 300 -14.28 -9.17 -11.08
N ASP A 301 -15.58 -9.19 -11.38
CA ASP A 301 -16.11 -8.84 -12.71
C ASP A 301 -15.73 -7.40 -13.07
N LEU A 302 -15.85 -6.47 -12.11
CA LEU A 302 -15.46 -5.07 -12.28
C LEU A 302 -13.92 -4.90 -12.40
N ARG A 303 -13.13 -5.69 -11.66
CA ARG A 303 -11.66 -5.71 -11.79
C ARG A 303 -11.23 -6.23 -13.15
N THR A 304 -11.86 -7.29 -13.63
CA THR A 304 -11.62 -7.88 -14.96
C THR A 304 -11.94 -6.86 -16.05
N LEU A 305 -13.08 -6.16 -15.94
CA LEU A 305 -13.41 -5.07 -16.85
C LEU A 305 -12.35 -3.95 -16.84
N MET A 306 -11.90 -3.56 -15.64
CA MET A 306 -10.86 -2.54 -15.49
C MET A 306 -9.54 -3.00 -16.15
N GLU A 307 -9.09 -4.22 -15.88
CA GLU A 307 -7.87 -4.79 -16.47
C GLU A 307 -7.95 -4.87 -18.01
N ASN A 308 -9.07 -5.35 -18.55
CA ASN A 308 -9.32 -5.38 -19.99
C ASN A 308 -9.28 -3.96 -20.59
N SER A 309 -9.88 -2.97 -19.91
CA SER A 309 -9.88 -1.58 -20.37
C SER A 309 -8.48 -0.97 -20.42
N VAL A 310 -7.61 -1.33 -19.46
CA VAL A 310 -6.21 -0.89 -19.43
C VAL A 310 -5.44 -1.53 -20.58
N GLN A 311 -5.61 -2.83 -20.82
CA GLN A 311 -4.95 -3.52 -21.93
C GLN A 311 -5.32 -2.90 -23.29
N CYS A 312 -6.62 -2.64 -23.52
CA CYS A 312 -7.07 -1.95 -24.73
C CYS A 312 -6.48 -0.53 -24.85
N THR A 313 -6.46 0.23 -23.75
CA THR A 313 -5.90 1.59 -23.71
C THR A 313 -4.42 1.60 -24.08
N ILE A 314 -3.63 0.67 -23.53
CA ILE A 314 -2.19 0.64 -23.75
C ILE A 314 -1.87 0.14 -25.15
N SER A 315 -2.60 -0.85 -25.67
CA SER A 315 -2.48 -1.30 -27.05
C SER A 315 -2.70 -0.15 -28.05
N LEU A 316 -3.72 0.69 -27.82
CA LEU A 316 -3.96 1.88 -28.62
C LEU A 316 -2.81 2.90 -28.53
N LEU A 317 -2.30 3.17 -27.33
CA LEU A 317 -1.17 4.08 -27.13
C LEU A 317 0.11 3.58 -27.82
N CYS A 318 0.37 2.27 -27.78
CA CYS A 318 1.49 1.65 -28.50
C CYS A 318 1.35 1.82 -30.02
N GLN A 319 0.17 1.52 -30.58
CA GLN A 319 -0.10 1.70 -32.00
C GLN A 319 0.07 3.15 -32.46
N GLN A 320 -0.38 4.11 -31.63
CA GLN A 320 -0.20 5.54 -31.91
C GLN A 320 1.28 5.94 -31.94
N ASN A 321 2.08 5.45 -30.99
CA ASN A 321 3.53 5.71 -30.96
C ASN A 321 4.25 5.10 -32.16
N GLU A 322 3.85 3.90 -32.61
CA GLU A 322 4.40 3.27 -33.81
C GLU A 322 4.06 4.08 -35.06
N LYS A 323 2.80 4.50 -35.22
CA LYS A 323 2.36 5.34 -36.34
C LYS A 323 3.15 6.66 -36.39
N ASN A 324 3.31 7.33 -35.26
CA ASN A 324 4.09 8.57 -35.18
C ASN A 324 5.55 8.38 -35.59
N LYS A 325 6.20 7.26 -35.22
CA LYS A 325 7.57 6.94 -35.65
C LYS A 325 7.67 6.70 -37.16
N LEU A 326 6.69 6.00 -37.74
CA LEU A 326 6.63 5.74 -39.18
C LEU A 326 6.42 7.04 -39.98
N ASP A 327 5.57 7.94 -39.48
CA ASP A 327 5.33 9.24 -40.11
C ASP A 327 6.55 10.18 -40.03
N GLU A 328 7.41 10.03 -39.02
CA GLU A 328 8.67 10.78 -38.89
C GLU A 328 9.79 10.27 -39.83
N GLU A 329 9.79 8.98 -40.21
CA GLU A 329 10.80 8.41 -41.13
C GLU A 329 10.54 8.72 -42.62
N ILE A 330 9.30 9.07 -42.98
CA ILE A 330 8.93 9.46 -44.34
C ILE A 330 9.08 10.99 -44.48
N GLN A 331 10.09 11.47 -45.21
CA GLN A 331 10.29 12.91 -45.44
C GLN A 331 8.98 13.65 -45.79
N PRO A 332 8.69 14.82 -45.18
CA PRO A 332 7.43 15.50 -45.42
C PRO A 332 7.50 16.27 -46.73
N LYS A 333 7.11 15.61 -47.83
CA LYS A 333 6.75 16.29 -49.07
C LYS A 333 5.32 15.88 -49.44
N ALA A 334 4.48 16.91 -49.48
CA ALA A 334 3.09 16.96 -49.93
C ALA A 334 2.03 16.91 -48.81
N ASN A 335 1.50 18.11 -48.57
CA ASN A 335 0.09 18.47 -48.51
C ASN A 335 -0.73 18.11 -47.28
N GLU A 336 -1.19 19.18 -46.63
CA GLU A 336 -2.55 19.36 -46.09
C GLU A 336 -3.53 18.29 -46.57
N SER A 337 -3.61 17.19 -45.83
CA SER A 337 -4.72 16.26 -45.91
C SER A 337 -4.73 15.42 -44.63
N LEU A 338 -5.89 15.48 -43.98
CA LEU A 338 -6.32 14.57 -42.91
C LEU A 338 -5.62 14.77 -41.56
N LEU A 339 -6.03 15.85 -40.87
CA LEU A 339 -6.47 15.71 -39.47
C LEU A 339 -7.60 14.67 -39.44
N ASN A 340 -7.26 13.39 -39.62
CA ASN A 340 -8.11 12.31 -39.15
C ASN A 340 -8.03 12.38 -37.63
N ASN A 341 -8.94 13.18 -37.06
CA ASN A 341 -9.42 12.96 -35.70
C ASN A 341 -10.11 11.60 -35.69
N ASP A 342 -9.33 10.52 -35.80
CA ASP A 342 -9.82 9.18 -35.54
C ASP A 342 -10.18 9.20 -34.06
N PHE A 343 -11.49 9.23 -33.78
CA PHE A 343 -12.01 9.15 -32.43
C PHE A 343 -11.59 7.81 -31.84
N TYR A 344 -10.49 7.79 -31.10
CA TYR A 344 -9.96 6.60 -30.42
C TYR A 344 -10.86 6.27 -29.24
N ASN A 345 -12.00 5.68 -29.52
CA ASN A 345 -12.90 5.17 -28.51
C ASN A 345 -12.73 3.64 -28.41
N ILE A 346 -12.59 3.17 -27.17
CA ILE A 346 -12.58 1.76 -26.85
C ILE A 346 -14.03 1.31 -26.67
N THR A 347 -14.38 0.21 -27.31
CA THR A 347 -15.59 -0.55 -26.99
C THR A 347 -15.16 -1.74 -26.13
N LEU A 348 -15.78 -1.88 -24.96
CA LEU A 348 -15.50 -2.98 -24.04
C LEU A 348 -16.69 -3.93 -24.00
N GLN A 349 -16.41 -5.22 -23.85
CA GLN A 349 -17.40 -6.20 -23.46
C GLN A 349 -17.20 -6.55 -22.00
N TRP A 350 -18.29 -6.49 -21.24
CA TRP A 350 -18.32 -6.82 -19.83
C TRP A 350 -19.29 -7.97 -19.59
N THR A 351 -18.81 -9.04 -18.97
CA THR A 351 -19.65 -10.16 -18.56
C THR A 351 -19.92 -10.03 -17.06
N HIS A 352 -21.20 -10.02 -16.68
CA HIS A 352 -21.64 -9.97 -15.29
C HIS A 352 -22.81 -10.92 -15.09
N LYS A 353 -22.69 -11.85 -14.12
CA LYS A 353 -23.71 -12.86 -13.80
C LYS A 353 -24.31 -13.55 -15.05
N GLN A 354 -23.43 -14.02 -15.94
CA GLN A 354 -23.77 -14.69 -17.22
C GLN A 354 -24.44 -13.80 -18.29
N ASN A 355 -24.57 -12.49 -18.07
CA ASN A 355 -25.03 -11.54 -19.07
C ASN A 355 -23.86 -10.77 -19.65
N GLN A 356 -23.98 -10.41 -20.92
CA GLN A 356 -22.97 -9.62 -21.64
C GLN A 356 -23.47 -8.21 -21.87
N TYR A 357 -22.59 -7.25 -21.64
CA TYR A 357 -22.86 -5.83 -21.76
C TYR A 357 -21.79 -5.21 -22.66
N ASP A 358 -22.23 -4.45 -23.66
CA ASP A 358 -21.35 -3.62 -24.47
C ASP A 358 -21.28 -2.23 -23.84
N ILE A 359 -20.06 -1.79 -23.56
CA ILE A 359 -19.75 -0.44 -23.07
C ILE A 359 -19.11 0.30 -24.23
N SER A 360 -19.89 1.17 -24.86
CA SER A 360 -19.47 1.89 -26.05
C SER A 360 -18.87 3.25 -25.74
N SER A 361 -17.99 3.72 -26.63
CA SER A 361 -17.46 5.09 -26.65
C SER A 361 -16.58 5.48 -25.45
N LEU A 362 -15.79 4.54 -24.90
CA LEU A 362 -14.89 4.86 -23.80
C LEU A 362 -13.56 5.44 -24.31
N HIS A 363 -13.34 6.73 -24.09
CA HIS A 363 -12.07 7.36 -24.42
C HIS A 363 -10.92 6.84 -23.50
N PRO A 364 -9.72 6.53 -24.03
CA PRO A 364 -8.56 6.06 -23.26
C PRO A 364 -8.22 6.91 -22.03
N SER A 365 -8.41 8.23 -22.14
CA SER A 365 -8.18 9.15 -21.01
C SER A 365 -9.04 8.83 -19.80
N THR A 366 -10.23 8.23 -19.97
CA THR A 366 -11.12 7.87 -18.87
C THR A 366 -10.53 6.71 -18.05
N VAL A 367 -9.94 5.73 -18.73
CA VAL A 367 -9.24 4.60 -18.08
C VAL A 367 -8.02 5.11 -17.34
N LEU A 368 -7.16 5.90 -18.00
CA LEU A 368 -5.97 6.50 -17.39
C LEU A 368 -6.33 7.40 -16.19
N LEU A 369 -7.36 8.24 -16.35
CA LEU A 369 -7.85 9.12 -15.29
C LEU A 369 -8.31 8.31 -14.07
N SER A 370 -8.97 7.17 -14.26
CA SER A 370 -9.44 6.35 -13.13
C SER A 370 -8.30 5.88 -12.23
N HIS A 371 -7.10 5.68 -12.81
CA HIS A 371 -5.91 5.23 -12.10
C HIS A 371 -5.15 6.37 -11.43
N ILE A 372 -5.18 7.56 -12.02
CA ILE A 372 -4.45 8.73 -11.52
C ILE A 372 -5.26 9.52 -10.50
N LEU A 373 -6.55 9.72 -10.74
CA LEU A 373 -7.42 10.62 -9.97
C LEU A 373 -7.40 10.36 -8.45
N PRO A 374 -7.52 9.10 -7.95
CA PRO A 374 -7.49 8.85 -6.51
C PRO A 374 -6.19 9.29 -5.83
N PHE A 375 -5.07 9.23 -6.55
CA PHE A 375 -3.75 9.60 -6.02
C PHE A 375 -3.38 11.06 -6.30
N ALA A 376 -4.00 11.70 -7.30
CA ALA A 376 -3.78 13.09 -7.65
C ALA A 376 -4.64 14.07 -6.83
N CYS A 377 -5.78 13.62 -6.31
CA CYS A 377 -6.73 14.43 -5.55
C CYS A 377 -7.38 13.60 -4.43
N ILE A 378 -6.56 13.20 -3.44
CA ILE A 378 -6.93 12.26 -2.38
C ILE A 378 -8.13 12.79 -1.59
N SER A 379 -8.13 14.08 -1.24
CA SER A 379 -9.18 14.70 -0.43
C SER A 379 -10.56 14.69 -1.07
N SER A 380 -10.63 14.66 -2.41
CA SER A 380 -11.89 14.62 -3.15
C SER A 380 -12.36 13.19 -3.45
N CYS A 381 -11.46 12.21 -3.42
CA CYS A 381 -11.79 10.79 -3.63
C CYS A 381 -12.02 10.02 -2.33
N VAL A 382 -11.45 10.48 -1.22
CA VAL A 382 -11.54 9.86 0.11
C VAL A 382 -12.45 10.69 1.02
N PRO A 383 -13.40 10.09 1.77
CA PRO A 383 -14.23 10.82 2.70
C PRO A 383 -13.40 11.63 3.72
N SER A 384 -13.82 12.85 4.03
CA SER A 384 -13.08 13.79 4.90
C SER A 384 -12.77 13.23 6.30
N LYS A 385 -13.57 12.30 6.83
CA LYS A 385 -13.31 11.62 8.11
C LYS A 385 -12.19 10.58 8.04
N GLU A 386 -11.84 10.13 6.84
CA GLU A 386 -10.90 9.05 6.60
C GLU A 386 -9.63 9.52 5.86
N VAL A 387 -9.58 10.77 5.40
CA VAL A 387 -8.47 11.32 4.59
C VAL A 387 -7.15 11.44 5.36
N CYS A 388 -7.20 11.38 6.70
CA CYS A 388 -6.03 11.56 7.54
C CYS A 388 -4.95 10.50 7.27
N CYS A 389 -3.72 10.96 7.13
CA CYS A 389 -2.56 10.10 7.00
C CYS A 389 -2.23 9.46 8.35
N THR A 390 -1.72 8.23 8.32
CA THR A 390 -1.20 7.56 9.53
C THR A 390 0.32 7.55 9.48
N TYR A 391 0.97 8.01 10.55
CA TYR A 391 2.42 8.02 10.70
C TYR A 391 2.86 6.91 11.65
N GLN A 392 4.10 6.41 11.48
CA GLN A 392 4.70 5.57 12.51
C GLN A 392 4.90 6.39 13.78
N VAL A 393 4.38 5.88 14.91
CA VAL A 393 4.63 6.47 16.22
C VAL A 393 6.09 6.20 16.61
N PRO A 394 6.87 7.22 17.02
CA PRO A 394 8.25 7.03 17.47
C PRO A 394 8.34 6.09 18.68
N SER A 395 9.41 5.30 18.76
CA SER A 395 9.60 4.28 19.79
C SER A 395 9.48 4.78 21.24
N LEU A 396 9.83 6.06 21.49
CA LEU A 396 9.76 6.74 22.79
C LEU A 396 8.34 7.15 23.19
N GLN A 397 7.40 7.18 22.23
CA GLN A 397 6.02 7.63 22.42
C GLN A 397 5.02 6.49 22.31
N SER A 398 5.45 5.32 21.82
CA SER A 398 4.62 4.12 21.75
C SER A 398 4.79 3.27 23.01
N SER A 399 3.68 2.82 23.59
CA SER A 399 3.73 1.91 24.73
C SER A 399 4.26 0.52 24.38
N GLU A 400 4.98 -0.07 25.33
CA GLU A 400 5.44 -1.44 25.30
C GLU A 400 4.29 -2.38 25.69
N PRO A 401 3.88 -3.30 24.82
CA PRO A 401 2.66 -4.09 25.00
C PRO A 401 2.58 -4.91 26.30
N ASP A 402 3.72 -5.37 26.82
CA ASP A 402 3.77 -6.22 28.02
C ASP A 402 4.28 -5.46 29.25
N ASP A 403 4.45 -4.13 29.17
CA ASP A 403 4.77 -3.30 30.34
C ASP A 403 3.49 -2.62 30.88
N PRO A 404 2.98 -3.06 32.04
CA PRO A 404 1.73 -2.53 32.59
C PRO A 404 1.83 -1.07 33.07
N PHE A 405 3.03 -0.50 33.19
CA PHE A 405 3.24 0.86 33.66
C PHE A 405 3.61 1.84 32.55
N ASP A 406 3.84 1.36 31.32
CA ASP A 406 4.41 2.20 30.28
C ASP A 406 3.45 3.28 29.78
N ASP A 407 2.15 2.96 29.63
CA ASP A 407 1.12 3.97 29.31
C ASP A 407 1.07 5.07 30.39
N MET A 408 1.18 4.68 31.67
CA MET A 408 1.23 5.62 32.78
C MET A 408 2.51 6.47 32.73
N TYR A 409 3.66 5.86 32.46
CA TYR A 409 4.93 6.57 32.33
C TYR A 409 4.93 7.57 31.16
N ILE A 410 4.44 7.16 30.00
CA ILE A 410 4.30 8.02 28.82
C ILE A 410 3.36 9.20 29.13
N SER A 411 2.22 8.94 29.77
CA SER A 411 1.26 10.01 30.12
C SER A 411 1.83 11.00 31.13
N LEU A 412 2.54 10.54 32.17
CA LEU A 412 3.20 11.38 33.17
C LEU A 412 4.30 12.21 32.52
N THR A 413 5.13 11.60 31.67
CA THR A 413 6.21 12.30 30.96
C THR A 413 5.66 13.34 29.99
N ALA A 414 4.55 13.03 29.29
CA ALA A 414 3.88 13.98 28.41
C ALA A 414 3.25 15.15 29.19
N ARG A 415 2.67 14.89 30.38
CA ARG A 415 2.16 15.95 31.27
C ARG A 415 3.29 16.84 31.78
N GLU A 416 4.41 16.26 32.17
CA GLU A 416 5.58 16.99 32.67
C GLU A 416 6.21 17.85 31.56
N ARG A 417 6.30 17.34 30.32
CA ARG A 417 6.72 18.14 29.15
C ARG A 417 5.82 19.35 28.91
N ARG A 418 4.49 19.18 28.99
CA ARG A 418 3.55 20.31 28.91
C ARG A 418 3.77 21.32 30.02
N LYS A 419 3.99 20.86 31.26
CA LYS A 419 4.28 21.74 32.41
C LYS A 419 5.56 22.57 32.17
N ARG A 420 6.56 21.99 31.51
CA ARG A 420 7.83 22.64 31.17
C ARG A 420 7.81 23.46 29.87
N GLY A 421 6.67 23.56 29.18
CA GLY A 421 6.55 24.30 27.92
C GLY A 421 7.32 23.67 26.75
N LEU A 422 7.67 22.39 26.83
CA LEU A 422 8.31 21.67 25.73
C LEU A 422 7.26 21.29 24.68
N PRO A 423 7.55 21.42 23.37
CA PRO A 423 6.59 21.11 22.32
C PRO A 423 6.21 19.62 22.38
N ASN A 424 4.89 19.35 22.40
CA ASN A 424 4.35 18.02 22.19
C ASN A 424 4.10 17.81 20.69
N GLU A 425 4.70 16.78 20.11
CA GLU A 425 4.73 16.59 18.65
C GLU A 425 3.39 16.14 18.02
N HIS A 426 2.34 15.83 18.81
CA HIS A 426 1.02 15.60 18.23
C HIS A 426 -0.15 16.01 19.14
N GLN A 427 -0.90 17.03 18.69
CA GLN A 427 -2.35 17.14 18.86
C GLN A 427 -2.99 16.93 17.47
N SER A 428 -3.21 15.68 17.07
CA SER A 428 -4.14 15.38 15.98
C SER A 428 -4.58 13.92 16.07
N THR A 429 -5.60 13.68 16.90
CA THR A 429 -6.62 12.59 16.88
C THR A 429 -7.05 12.15 18.29
N ILE A 430 -7.47 13.07 19.16
CA ILE A 430 -8.33 12.70 20.31
C ILE A 430 -9.40 13.79 20.48
N LEU A 431 -10.67 13.38 20.41
CA LEU A 431 -11.85 14.16 20.78
C LEU A 431 -11.69 14.70 22.22
N PRO A 432 -12.02 15.96 22.52
CA PRO A 432 -11.73 16.51 23.83
C PRO A 432 -12.69 15.93 24.87
N ASN A 433 -12.18 15.09 25.77
CA ASN A 433 -12.79 14.93 27.08
C ASN A 433 -12.25 16.01 28.00
N ASN A 434 -13.15 16.90 28.42
CA ASN A 434 -12.92 17.89 29.45
C ASN A 434 -12.78 17.19 30.80
N GLU A 435 -11.57 17.19 31.37
CA GLU A 435 -11.41 17.18 32.83
C GLU A 435 -10.42 18.27 33.24
N GLN A 436 -10.94 19.23 33.99
CA GLN A 436 -10.18 20.25 34.70
C GLN A 436 -9.47 19.60 35.88
N LEU A 437 -8.19 19.91 36.14
CA LEU A 437 -7.73 20.14 37.51
C LEU A 437 -6.36 20.85 37.57
N GLU A 438 -6.42 22.05 38.15
CA GLU A 438 -5.55 22.73 39.13
C GLU A 438 -4.02 22.53 39.10
N THR A 439 -3.35 23.67 38.98
CA THR A 439 -1.89 23.88 39.05
C THR A 439 -1.40 24.05 40.49
N GLU A 440 -0.44 23.23 40.90
CA GLU A 440 0.58 23.59 41.89
C GLU A 440 1.96 23.71 41.21
N ILE A 441 2.56 24.88 41.42
CA ILE A 441 3.88 25.28 40.95
C ILE A 441 4.88 24.76 41.97
N ASP A 442 5.88 24.00 41.52
CA ASP A 442 7.15 23.93 42.24
C ASP A 442 8.32 23.90 41.26
N VAL A 443 9.40 24.53 41.70
CA VAL A 443 10.53 25.08 40.95
C VAL A 443 11.62 24.02 40.83
N THR A 444 12.15 23.74 39.62
CA THR A 444 13.60 23.68 39.29
C THR A 444 13.92 23.09 37.91
N GLU A 445 15.12 23.49 37.44
CA GLU A 445 15.97 22.98 36.35
C GLU A 445 15.74 23.47 34.91
N GLN A 446 16.49 24.53 34.57
CA GLN A 446 16.78 24.99 33.22
C GLN A 446 17.61 23.93 32.46
N VAL A 447 16.95 23.16 31.60
CA VAL A 447 17.61 22.41 30.52
C VAL A 447 17.51 23.25 29.26
N ALA A 448 18.66 23.47 28.60
CA ALA A 448 18.81 24.31 27.42
C ALA A 448 17.81 23.94 26.30
N PRO A 449 17.30 24.92 25.54
CA PRO A 449 16.34 24.65 24.47
C PRO A 449 17.08 24.00 23.30
N VAL A 450 16.80 22.72 23.05
CA VAL A 450 17.13 22.09 21.77
C VAL A 450 16.27 22.78 20.71
N SER A 451 16.88 23.72 20.01
CA SER A 451 16.28 24.53 18.97
C SER A 451 16.40 23.81 17.65
N ASN A 452 15.33 23.08 17.32
CA ASN A 452 14.75 22.99 15.98
C ASN A 452 13.39 22.32 16.16
N PRO A 453 12.25 23.03 15.99
CA PRO A 453 10.96 22.37 15.99
C PRO A 453 10.94 21.43 14.77
N LEU A 454 10.82 20.13 15.02
CA LEU A 454 10.58 19.15 13.95
C LEU A 454 9.39 19.65 13.11
N PRO A 455 9.46 19.61 11.76
CA PRO A 455 8.38 20.12 10.93
C PRO A 455 7.06 19.42 11.29
N GLN A 456 6.02 20.19 11.58
CA GLN A 456 4.70 19.62 11.91
C GLN A 456 4.26 18.66 10.80
N LYS A 457 3.98 17.40 11.19
CA LYS A 457 3.50 16.36 10.30
C LYS A 457 2.15 16.77 9.70
N PRO A 458 2.00 16.82 8.36
CA PRO A 458 0.73 17.16 7.73
C PRO A 458 -0.38 16.17 8.14
N ASN A 459 -1.59 16.65 8.43
CA ASN A 459 -2.71 15.74 8.72
C ASN A 459 -3.14 14.93 7.49
N SER A 460 -3.03 15.51 6.31
CA SER A 460 -3.36 14.90 5.02
C SER A 460 -2.44 15.45 3.93
N PHE A 461 -2.27 14.69 2.85
CA PHE A 461 -1.66 15.14 1.61
C PHE A 461 -2.74 15.23 0.53
N GLU A 462 -2.63 16.22 -0.37
CA GLU A 462 -3.58 16.33 -1.48
C GLU A 462 -3.26 15.29 -2.55
N SER A 463 -1.98 14.96 -2.73
CA SER A 463 -1.55 13.98 -3.72
C SER A 463 -0.44 13.04 -3.23
N LEU A 464 -0.32 11.88 -3.87
CA LEU A 464 0.77 10.92 -3.63
C LEU A 464 2.17 11.52 -3.92
N PRO A 465 2.41 12.25 -5.02
CA PRO A 465 3.69 12.94 -5.25
C PRO A 465 4.12 13.86 -4.09
N GLU A 466 3.18 14.62 -3.50
CA GLU A 466 3.49 15.47 -2.33
C GLU A 466 3.94 14.65 -1.12
N ALA A 467 3.24 13.54 -0.85
CA ALA A 467 3.54 12.63 0.25
C ALA A 467 4.92 11.97 0.07
N VAL A 468 5.26 11.59 -1.17
CA VAL A 468 6.57 11.04 -1.55
C VAL A 468 7.67 12.07 -1.38
N TRP A 469 7.47 13.28 -1.93
CA TRP A 469 8.42 14.39 -1.78
C TRP A 469 8.68 14.72 -0.31
N TRP A 470 7.61 14.80 0.50
CA TRP A 470 7.71 15.05 1.93
C TRP A 470 8.56 13.96 2.61
N SER A 471 8.27 12.69 2.36
CA SER A 471 9.00 11.56 2.96
C SER A 471 10.49 11.57 2.61
N ILE A 472 10.82 11.82 1.35
CA ILE A 472 12.21 11.93 0.87
C ILE A 472 12.91 13.12 1.53
N ASN A 473 12.26 14.27 1.61
CA ASN A 473 12.85 15.47 2.20
C ASN A 473 13.08 15.31 3.71
N GLN A 474 12.16 14.66 4.42
CA GLN A 474 12.34 14.35 5.84
C GLN A 474 13.54 13.43 6.05
N CYS A 475 13.67 12.37 5.25
CA CYS A 475 14.80 11.45 5.29
C CYS A 475 16.13 12.21 5.12
N ALA A 476 16.22 13.00 4.04
CA ALA A 476 17.38 13.80 3.70
C ALA A 476 17.77 14.78 4.82
N ASN A 477 16.80 15.45 5.44
CA ASN A 477 17.06 16.44 6.49
C ASN A 477 17.49 15.77 7.81
N LEU A 478 16.90 14.63 8.15
CA LEU A 478 17.23 13.88 9.36
C LEU A 478 18.67 13.37 9.32
N VAL A 479 19.05 12.70 8.23
CA VAL A 479 20.42 12.19 8.06
C VAL A 479 21.42 13.34 7.97
N GLY A 480 21.09 14.42 7.25
CA GLY A 480 21.91 15.63 7.21
C GLY A 480 22.14 16.27 8.58
N SER A 481 21.16 16.18 9.49
CA SER A 481 21.28 16.72 10.86
C SER A 481 22.14 15.88 11.80
N GLN A 482 22.26 14.57 11.53
CA GLN A 482 23.08 13.66 12.34
C GLN A 482 24.58 13.82 12.05
N VAL A 483 24.94 14.33 10.87
CA VAL A 483 26.31 14.72 10.55
C VAL A 483 26.59 16.07 11.20
N GLY A 484 26.89 16.05 12.50
CA GLY A 484 27.38 17.23 13.21
C GLY A 484 28.69 17.75 12.61
N PRO A 485 29.03 19.04 12.78
CA PRO A 485 30.34 19.53 12.35
C PRO A 485 31.40 18.77 13.14
N GLU A 486 32.19 17.91 12.48
CA GLU A 486 33.33 17.27 13.11
C GLU A 486 34.20 18.35 13.75
N VAL A 487 34.34 18.28 15.08
CA VAL A 487 35.34 19.04 15.82
C VAL A 487 36.69 18.54 15.33
N THR A 488 37.21 19.20 14.30
CA THR A 488 38.58 18.95 13.83
C THR A 488 39.50 19.44 14.94
N VAL A 489 40.01 18.51 15.75
CA VAL A 489 41.17 18.77 16.59
C VAL A 489 42.31 19.08 15.63
N GLN A 490 42.64 20.38 15.47
CA GLN A 490 43.77 20.82 14.67
C GLN A 490 45.07 20.29 15.30
N ALA A 491 45.48 19.11 14.88
CA ALA A 491 46.88 18.71 14.93
C ALA A 491 47.59 19.40 13.76
N SER A 492 48.50 20.30 14.11
CA SER A 492 49.42 21.02 13.24
C SER A 492 49.98 20.17 12.09
N GLY A 493 49.66 20.54 10.85
CA GLY A 493 50.25 20.01 9.63
C GLY A 493 49.63 20.64 8.39
N LEU A 494 50.40 21.48 7.68
CA LEU A 494 49.96 22.16 6.47
C LEU A 494 49.62 21.16 5.35
N ALA A 495 48.33 20.99 5.09
CA ALA A 495 47.80 20.61 3.78
C ALA A 495 46.47 21.36 3.59
N PRO A 496 46.13 21.80 2.37
CA PRO A 496 44.85 22.45 2.11
C PRO A 496 43.73 21.43 2.40
N GLY A 497 43.02 21.64 3.51
CA GLY A 497 41.91 20.80 3.93
C GLY A 497 40.86 20.72 2.82
N LYS A 498 40.44 19.49 2.49
CA LYS A 498 39.22 19.28 1.70
C LYS A 498 38.07 20.02 2.38
N PRO A 499 37.16 20.66 1.63
CA PRO A 499 36.01 21.32 2.23
C PRO A 499 35.22 20.27 3.02
N SER A 500 35.04 20.53 4.31
CA SER A 500 34.11 19.79 5.17
C SER A 500 32.76 19.72 4.45
N GLN A 501 32.27 18.51 4.16
CA GLN A 501 30.92 18.33 3.60
C GLN A 501 29.94 18.96 4.59
N SER A 502 29.41 20.14 4.24
CA SER A 502 28.37 20.80 5.02
C SER A 502 27.19 19.84 5.14
N SER A 503 26.48 19.84 6.27
CA SER A 503 25.25 19.05 6.49
C SER A 503 24.27 19.12 5.32
N ASN A 504 24.18 20.28 4.67
CA ASN A 504 23.38 20.50 3.46
C ASN A 504 23.83 19.60 2.28
N SER A 505 25.13 19.39 2.07
CA SER A 505 25.60 18.55 0.97
C SER A 505 25.26 17.07 1.16
N VAL A 506 25.25 16.58 2.40
CA VAL A 506 24.86 15.19 2.72
C VAL A 506 23.35 15.03 2.51
N SER A 507 22.57 15.99 3.00
CA SER A 507 21.12 16.04 2.79
C SER A 507 20.76 16.05 1.30
N ASP A 508 21.41 16.91 0.52
CA ASP A 508 21.18 17.03 -0.92
C ASP A 508 21.56 15.76 -1.67
N GLU A 509 22.65 15.09 -1.28
CA GLU A 509 23.08 13.84 -1.87
C GLU A 509 22.10 12.70 -1.59
N LEU A 510 21.65 12.54 -0.33
CA LEU A 510 20.65 11.54 0.01
C LEU A 510 19.32 11.82 -0.70
N ARG A 511 18.90 13.09 -0.79
CA ARG A 511 17.70 13.49 -1.53
C ARG A 511 17.80 13.09 -3.00
N ARG A 512 18.94 13.35 -3.65
CA ARG A 512 19.20 12.94 -5.05
C ARG A 512 19.15 11.43 -5.21
N ARG A 513 19.81 10.67 -4.31
CA ARG A 513 19.80 9.20 -4.34
C ARG A 513 18.38 8.64 -4.19
N LEU A 514 17.58 9.16 -3.27
CA LEU A 514 16.20 8.71 -3.06
C LEU A 514 15.28 9.04 -4.24
N LEU A 515 15.44 10.22 -4.87
CA LEU A 515 14.69 10.57 -6.08
C LEU A 515 15.11 9.69 -7.28
N GLY A 516 16.39 9.34 -7.38
CA GLY A 516 16.91 8.41 -8.39
C GLY A 516 16.66 6.93 -8.07
N CYS A 517 15.98 6.59 -6.97
CA CYS A 517 15.69 5.21 -6.58
C CYS A 517 14.32 5.14 -5.88
N ILE A 518 13.24 5.29 -6.64
CA ILE A 518 11.88 5.16 -6.12
C ILE A 518 11.32 3.79 -6.53
N ILE A 519 11.12 2.90 -5.57
CA ILE A 519 10.56 1.56 -5.83
C ILE A 519 9.03 1.65 -5.78
N LEU A 520 8.37 1.34 -6.89
CA LEU A 520 6.92 1.22 -6.95
C LEU A 520 6.52 -0.25 -6.86
N THR A 521 5.85 -0.62 -5.76
CA THR A 521 5.51 -2.01 -5.41
C THR A 521 4.05 -2.14 -4.95
N GLY A 522 3.58 -3.38 -4.80
CA GLY A 522 2.25 -3.70 -4.29
C GLY A 522 1.29 -4.20 -5.38
N GLY A 523 0.20 -4.84 -4.94
CA GLY A 523 -0.79 -5.42 -5.87
C GLY A 523 -1.66 -4.38 -6.59
N GLY A 524 -1.63 -3.12 -6.13
CA GLY A 524 -2.36 -2.01 -6.75
C GLY A 524 -1.71 -1.44 -8.01
N VAL A 525 -0.43 -1.72 -8.22
CA VAL A 525 0.36 -1.31 -9.40
C VAL A 525 0.76 -2.49 -10.28
N ALA A 526 0.20 -3.67 -10.03
CA ALA A 526 0.46 -4.86 -10.83
C ALA A 526 -0.11 -4.72 -12.25
N GLY A 527 0.46 -5.50 -13.19
CA GLY A 527 0.12 -5.42 -14.60
C GLY A 527 0.55 -4.08 -15.20
N VAL A 528 -0.21 -3.59 -16.17
CA VAL A 528 0.15 -2.39 -16.95
C VAL A 528 -0.06 -1.07 -16.18
N ASN A 529 -0.68 -1.15 -14.99
CA ASN A 529 -0.86 -0.01 -14.11
C ASN A 529 0.47 0.58 -13.65
N ASN A 530 1.54 -0.22 -13.63
CA ASN A 530 2.89 0.27 -13.33
C ASN A 530 3.32 1.37 -14.32
N GLN A 531 3.12 1.21 -15.63
CA GLN A 531 3.53 2.17 -16.67
C GLN A 531 2.78 3.51 -16.54
N ILE A 532 1.49 3.43 -16.23
CA ILE A 532 0.65 4.63 -16.03
C ILE A 532 1.17 5.42 -14.83
N MET A 533 1.36 4.74 -13.70
CA MET A 533 1.81 5.36 -12.46
C MET A 533 3.25 5.84 -12.55
N GLU A 534 4.14 5.10 -13.20
CA GLU A 534 5.54 5.45 -13.44
C GLU A 534 5.64 6.77 -14.20
N ARG A 535 5.01 6.87 -15.37
CA ARG A 535 5.04 8.08 -16.19
C ARG A 535 4.44 9.27 -15.44
N TRP A 536 3.31 9.05 -14.76
CA TRP A 536 2.65 10.09 -13.99
C TRP A 536 3.47 10.61 -12.82
N LEU A 537 3.92 9.71 -11.94
CA LEU A 537 4.68 10.06 -10.74
C LEU A 537 6.02 10.69 -11.10
N THR A 538 6.70 10.20 -12.15
CA THR A 538 7.99 10.76 -12.59
C THR A 538 7.84 12.23 -12.97
N GLU A 539 6.88 12.57 -13.84
CA GLU A 539 6.65 13.96 -14.25
C GLU A 539 6.23 14.86 -13.07
N GLN A 540 5.35 14.37 -12.19
CA GLN A 540 4.91 15.13 -11.02
C GLN A 540 6.04 15.40 -10.04
N LEU A 541 6.87 14.40 -9.75
CA LEU A 541 8.01 14.55 -8.84
C LEU A 541 9.10 15.45 -9.43
N ILE A 542 9.35 15.38 -10.74
CA ILE A 542 10.25 16.33 -11.42
C ILE A 542 9.71 17.76 -11.30
N ALA A 543 8.40 17.96 -11.50
CA ALA A 543 7.77 19.27 -11.38
C ALA A 543 7.90 19.83 -9.95
N ILE A 544 7.57 19.03 -8.92
CA ILE A 544 7.72 19.41 -7.51
C ILE A 544 9.18 19.71 -7.20
N ALA A 545 10.11 18.85 -7.63
CA ALA A 545 11.53 19.03 -7.35
C ALA A 545 12.08 20.31 -7.97
N ARG A 546 11.67 20.65 -9.21
CA ARG A 546 12.02 21.91 -9.88
C ARG A 546 11.47 23.12 -9.12
N GLU A 547 10.20 23.08 -8.74
CA GLU A 547 9.56 24.15 -7.98
C GLU A 547 10.29 24.43 -6.65
N LYS A 548 10.60 23.37 -5.89
CA LYS A 548 11.23 23.51 -4.57
C LYS A 548 12.72 23.83 -4.65
N GLN A 549 13.46 23.35 -5.65
CA GLN A 549 14.88 23.69 -5.84
C GLN A 549 15.07 25.15 -6.28
N ALA A 550 14.20 25.67 -7.14
CA ALA A 550 14.22 27.08 -7.55
C ALA A 550 14.10 28.04 -6.35
N ALA A 551 13.48 27.58 -5.26
CA ALA A 551 13.34 28.36 -4.03
C ALA A 551 14.61 28.38 -3.15
N THR A 552 15.58 27.47 -3.35
CA THR A 552 16.70 27.28 -2.41
C THR A 552 18.10 27.44 -2.98
N THR A 553 18.36 27.14 -4.28
CA THR A 553 19.73 27.22 -4.83
C THR A 553 19.78 27.59 -6.33
N VAL A 554 20.91 28.14 -6.77
CA VAL A 554 21.23 28.49 -8.19
C VAL A 554 21.63 27.25 -9.03
N SER A 555 21.57 26.04 -8.46
CA SER A 555 21.93 24.81 -9.17
C SER A 555 20.90 24.51 -10.26
N SER A 556 21.33 24.58 -11.52
CA SER A 556 20.51 24.31 -12.70
C SER A 556 20.31 22.82 -12.99
N HIS A 557 20.89 21.92 -12.19
CA HIS A 557 20.84 20.49 -12.48
C HIS A 557 19.49 19.90 -12.06
N ILE A 558 18.69 19.53 -13.06
CA ILE A 558 17.41 18.86 -12.84
C ILE A 558 17.68 17.54 -12.10
N PRO A 559 17.00 17.27 -10.97
CA PRO A 559 17.15 16.02 -10.26
C PRO A 559 16.57 14.91 -11.12
N THR A 560 17.35 13.84 -11.31
CA THR A 560 16.89 12.62 -11.95
C THR A 560 15.87 11.95 -11.03
N VAL A 561 14.65 11.77 -11.52
CA VAL A 561 13.64 10.94 -10.87
C VAL A 561 13.58 9.64 -11.64
N GLU A 562 13.78 8.52 -10.94
CA GLU A 562 13.71 7.18 -11.53
C GLU A 562 12.77 6.32 -10.69
N ILE A 563 11.73 5.82 -11.35
CA ILE A 563 10.78 4.89 -10.76
C ILE A 563 11.13 3.49 -11.23
N ILE A 564 11.50 2.65 -10.28
CA ILE A 564 11.99 1.30 -10.49
C ILE A 564 10.83 0.34 -10.24
N HIS A 565 10.54 -0.48 -11.23
CA HIS A 565 9.52 -1.51 -11.16
C HIS A 565 10.14 -2.91 -11.15
N HIS A 566 9.43 -3.85 -10.53
CA HIS A 566 9.73 -5.29 -10.61
C HIS A 566 8.72 -5.98 -11.53
N SER A 567 9.07 -7.11 -12.13
CA SER A 567 8.14 -7.86 -13.00
C SER A 567 6.88 -8.32 -12.25
N GLU A 568 7.05 -8.65 -10.97
CA GLU A 568 5.98 -9.00 -10.04
C GLU A 568 5.99 -8.00 -8.87
N PRO A 569 5.45 -6.78 -9.04
CA PRO A 569 5.47 -5.77 -7.98
C PRO A 569 4.61 -6.19 -6.79
N GLY A 570 3.64 -7.08 -7.02
CA GLY A 570 2.80 -7.67 -5.98
C GLY A 570 3.60 -8.48 -4.95
N ASP A 571 4.66 -9.18 -5.36
CA ASP A 571 5.38 -10.12 -4.48
C ASP A 571 6.81 -9.68 -4.15
N LEU A 572 7.17 -8.43 -4.43
CA LEU A 572 8.54 -7.95 -4.25
C LEU A 572 9.01 -8.04 -2.80
N SER A 573 8.17 -7.62 -1.84
CA SER A 573 8.43 -7.75 -0.40
C SER A 573 8.57 -9.22 0.02
N TRP A 574 7.71 -10.11 -0.49
CA TRP A 574 7.84 -11.55 -0.23
C TRP A 574 9.16 -12.12 -0.77
N SER A 575 9.51 -11.74 -2.00
CA SER A 575 10.74 -12.18 -2.68
C SER A 575 11.99 -11.70 -1.93
N GLY A 576 11.98 -10.46 -1.46
CA GLY A 576 13.07 -9.95 -0.64
C GLY A 576 13.14 -10.57 0.74
N ALA A 577 11.99 -10.87 1.37
CA ALA A 577 11.96 -11.63 2.62
C ALA A 577 12.59 -13.03 2.47
N ARG A 578 12.42 -13.66 1.31
CA ARG A 578 13.12 -14.90 0.94
C ARG A 578 14.62 -14.67 0.78
N LEU A 579 15.04 -13.59 0.13
CA LEU A 579 16.46 -13.26 -0.04
C LEU A 579 17.16 -12.94 1.28
N LEU A 580 16.45 -12.44 2.31
CA LEU A 580 17.03 -12.24 3.65
C LEU A 580 17.59 -13.51 4.27
N LEU A 581 17.07 -14.70 3.91
CA LEU A 581 17.61 -15.98 4.39
C LEU A 581 19.04 -16.26 3.90
N THR A 582 19.51 -15.52 2.90
CA THR A 582 20.91 -15.58 2.43
C THR A 582 21.86 -14.74 3.28
N SER A 583 21.33 -13.82 4.09
CA SER A 583 22.10 -12.98 5.01
C SER A 583 22.41 -13.73 6.29
N ASP A 584 23.67 -13.67 6.74
CA ASP A 584 24.08 -14.28 8.01
C ASP A 584 23.45 -13.56 9.23
N LEU A 585 23.02 -12.30 9.06
CA LEU A 585 22.41 -11.48 10.11
C LEU A 585 21.14 -12.10 10.70
N ILE A 586 20.38 -12.86 9.91
CA ILE A 586 19.09 -13.41 10.37
C ILE A 586 19.26 -14.51 11.43
N ASN A 587 20.43 -15.15 11.52
CA ASN A 587 20.62 -16.34 12.36
C ASN A 587 20.40 -16.07 13.85
N ASP A 588 20.74 -14.88 14.32
CA ASP A 588 20.62 -14.49 15.73
C ASP A 588 19.30 -13.77 16.07
N LEU A 589 18.51 -13.43 15.05
CA LEU A 589 17.30 -12.59 15.18
C LEU A 589 16.01 -13.42 15.30
N TRP A 590 16.09 -14.75 15.22
CA TRP A 590 14.95 -15.63 15.42
C TRP A 590 14.49 -15.63 16.89
N ILE A 591 13.21 -15.37 17.11
CA ILE A 591 12.54 -15.47 18.41
C ILE A 591 12.00 -16.89 18.59
N THR A 592 12.33 -17.54 19.69
CA THR A 592 11.81 -18.86 20.05
C THR A 592 10.59 -18.78 20.97
N PRO A 593 9.75 -19.83 21.04
CA PRO A 593 8.63 -19.88 21.99
C PRO A 593 9.07 -19.73 23.45
N ALA A 594 10.24 -20.29 23.82
CA ALA A 594 10.76 -20.17 25.19
C ALA A 594 11.14 -18.73 25.55
N GLU A 595 11.80 -18.01 24.64
CA GLU A 595 12.12 -16.58 24.80
C GLU A 595 10.85 -15.74 24.86
N TRP A 596 9.91 -15.99 23.95
CA TRP A 596 8.65 -15.26 23.88
C TRP A 596 7.80 -15.44 25.15
N ASN A 597 7.70 -16.66 25.68
CA ASN A 597 6.97 -16.92 26.92
C ASN A 597 7.64 -16.29 28.15
N LYS A 598 8.96 -16.08 28.10
CA LYS A 598 9.71 -15.47 29.20
C LYS A 598 9.71 -13.95 29.16
N PHE A 599 9.85 -13.36 27.97
CA PHE A 599 10.11 -11.93 27.80
C PHE A 599 8.98 -11.17 27.09
N GLY A 600 8.04 -11.85 26.44
CA GLY A 600 6.98 -11.20 25.66
C GLY A 600 7.54 -10.29 24.55
N SER A 601 6.88 -9.16 24.35
CA SER A 601 7.25 -8.10 23.39
C SER A 601 8.67 -7.55 23.56
N ARG A 602 9.27 -7.66 24.75
CA ARG A 602 10.69 -7.31 24.95
C ARG A 602 11.62 -8.13 24.04
N ALA A 603 11.24 -9.35 23.66
CA ALA A 603 12.00 -10.13 22.68
C ALA A 603 12.06 -9.45 21.30
N LEU A 604 11.01 -8.72 20.89
CA LEU A 604 11.02 -7.93 19.66
C LEU A 604 11.96 -6.73 19.80
N ARG A 605 11.97 -6.07 20.96
CA ARG A 605 12.91 -4.97 21.23
C ARG A 605 14.37 -5.39 21.09
N GLU A 606 14.70 -6.63 21.50
CA GLU A 606 16.09 -7.14 21.47
C GLU A 606 16.47 -7.80 20.14
N LYS A 607 15.52 -8.37 19.38
CA LYS A 607 15.79 -9.16 18.16
C LYS A 607 15.20 -8.63 16.86
N ALA A 608 14.35 -7.61 16.88
CA ALA A 608 13.87 -7.00 15.64
C ALA A 608 15.04 -6.26 14.95
N PRO A 609 15.26 -6.44 13.63
CA PRO A 609 16.29 -5.72 12.88
C PRO A 609 15.93 -4.25 12.58
N PHE A 610 14.91 -3.72 13.24
CA PHE A 610 14.45 -2.35 13.12
C PHE A 610 14.20 -1.79 14.53
N PRO A 611 14.25 -0.46 14.71
CA PRO A 611 13.88 0.16 15.98
C PRO A 611 12.42 -0.19 16.31
N TRP A 612 12.24 -1.16 17.21
CA TRP A 612 10.94 -1.52 17.79
C TRP A 612 10.35 -0.29 18.45
#